data_AF-W0GWD8-F1
#
_entry.id   AF-W0GWD8-F1
#
_cell.length_a   1.000
_cell.length_b   1.000
_cell.length_c   1.000
_cell.angle_alpha   90.00
_cell.angle_beta   90.00
_cell.angle_gamma   90.00
#
_symmetry.space_group_name_H-M   'P 1'
#
loop_
_entity.id
_entity.type
_entity.pdbx_description
1 polymer ?
#
loop_
_entity_poly.entity_id
_entity_poly.type
_entity_poly.pdbx_seq_one_letter_code
_entity_poly.pdbx_strand_id
1 'polypeptide(L)'
;MMSDSAIDDFVQMVIYDHSVATGLKSCKTDQDIVDFAASRDYFFSIAAWLQYVESDSACLSESEVLGMQAIANDHWSWAFRKIAPWRALLMDGA
;
A
#
# COMPACT_ATOMS: atom_id res chain seq x y z
N MET A 1 -7.85 -16.65 13.16
CA MET A 1 -7.69 -15.36 13.85
C MET A 1 -7.67 -14.30 12.76
N MET A 2 -8.78 -13.62 12.54
CA MET A 2 -8.82 -12.43 11.68
C MET A 2 -8.06 -11.34 12.44
N SER A 3 -7.00 -10.80 11.85
CA SER A 3 -6.33 -9.63 12.40
C SER A 3 -7.28 -8.44 12.23
N ASP A 4 -7.94 -8.07 13.32
CA ASP A 4 -8.89 -6.95 13.41
C ASP A 4 -8.18 -5.60 13.26
N SER A 5 -7.55 -5.33 12.11
CA SER A 5 -7.06 -4.00 11.77
C SER A 5 -7.78 -3.50 10.53
N ALA A 6 -8.39 -2.31 10.60
CA ALA A 6 -8.99 -1.64 9.45
C ALA A 6 -8.01 -1.48 8.27
N ILE A 7 -6.70 -1.53 8.57
CA ILE A 7 -5.63 -1.59 7.57
C ILE A 7 -5.67 -2.92 6.81
N ASP A 8 -5.73 -4.07 7.48
CA ASP A 8 -5.79 -5.38 6.82
C ASP A 8 -7.04 -5.51 5.93
N ASP A 9 -8.19 -5.06 6.42
CA ASP A 9 -9.43 -5.09 5.62
C ASP A 9 -9.30 -4.22 4.37
N PHE A 10 -8.74 -3.01 4.50
CA PHE A 10 -8.47 -2.13 3.37
C PHE A 10 -7.47 -2.74 2.38
N VAL A 11 -6.40 -3.37 2.89
CA VAL A 11 -5.39 -4.06 2.08
C VAL A 11 -6.02 -5.18 1.27
N GLN A 12 -6.87 -6.01 1.89
CA GLN A 12 -7.61 -7.05 1.20
C GLN A 12 -8.58 -6.45 0.18
N MET A 13 -9.30 -5.39 0.51
CA MET A 13 -10.21 -4.73 -0.43
C MET A 13 -9.52 -4.22 -1.69
N VAL A 14 -8.32 -3.64 -1.58
CA VAL A 14 -7.53 -3.22 -2.74
C VAL A 14 -7.20 -4.41 -3.67
N ILE A 15 -6.99 -5.61 -3.11
CA ILE A 15 -6.71 -6.82 -3.88
C ILE A 15 -7.97 -7.35 -4.58
N TYR A 16 -9.11 -7.35 -3.89
CA TYR A 16 -10.35 -7.92 -4.41
C TYR A 16 -11.15 -6.99 -5.32
N ASP A 17 -11.08 -5.67 -5.13
CA ASP A 17 -11.86 -4.68 -5.86
C ASP A 17 -10.95 -3.82 -6.77
N HIS A 18 -11.05 -4.07 -8.08
CA HIS A 18 -10.30 -3.34 -9.10
C HIS A 18 -10.60 -1.82 -9.09
N SER A 19 -11.80 -1.41 -8.68
CA SER A 19 -12.16 0.01 -8.57
C SER A 19 -11.38 0.69 -7.45
N VAL A 20 -11.13 -0.01 -6.34
CA VAL A 20 -10.32 0.47 -5.22
C VAL A 20 -8.85 0.53 -5.64
N ALA A 21 -8.34 -0.52 -6.29
CA ALA A 21 -6.99 -0.55 -6.85
C ALA A 21 -6.75 0.61 -7.85
N THR A 22 -7.73 0.93 -8.68
CA THR A 22 -7.64 2.05 -9.62
C THR A 22 -7.58 3.39 -8.90
N GLY A 23 -8.36 3.57 -7.83
CA GLY A 23 -8.30 4.77 -6.99
C GLY A 23 -6.91 4.96 -6.37
N LEU A 24 -6.26 3.87 -5.95
CA LEU A 24 -4.92 3.90 -5.37
C LEU A 24 -3.86 4.52 -6.31
N LYS A 25 -4.03 4.37 -7.64
CA LYS A 25 -3.13 4.97 -8.66
C LYS A 25 -3.08 6.49 -8.63
N SER A 26 -4.12 7.14 -8.09
CA SER A 26 -4.18 8.60 -7.96
C SER A 26 -3.50 9.14 -6.71
N CYS A 27 -3.24 8.28 -5.71
CA CYS A 27 -2.50 8.67 -4.52
C CYS A 27 -1.07 9.07 -4.90
N LYS A 28 -0.50 10.06 -4.22
CA LYS A 28 0.88 10.55 -4.40
C LYS A 28 1.68 10.57 -3.09
N THR A 29 0.99 10.47 -1.96
CA THR A 29 1.59 10.41 -0.63
C THR A 29 0.95 9.31 0.21
N ASP A 30 1.61 8.91 1.30
CA ASP A 30 1.03 8.00 2.28
C ASP A 30 -0.24 8.57 2.92
N GLN A 31 -0.32 9.90 3.05
CA GLN A 31 -1.51 10.58 3.55
C GLN A 31 -2.68 10.43 2.56
N ASP A 32 -2.43 10.49 1.25
CA ASP A 32 -3.48 10.27 0.25
C ASP A 32 -4.06 8.84 0.35
N ILE A 33 -3.24 7.84 0.68
CA ILE A 33 -3.69 6.46 0.89
C ILE A 33 -4.62 6.38 2.10
N VAL A 34 -4.24 7.03 3.21
CA VAL A 34 -5.05 7.11 4.44
C VAL A 34 -6.38 7.83 4.17
N ASP A 35 -6.34 8.97 3.49
CA ASP A 35 -7.53 9.75 3.16
C ASP A 35 -8.45 8.99 2.19
N PHE A 36 -7.87 8.27 1.23
CA PHE A 36 -8.61 7.41 0.32
C PHE A 36 -9.27 6.24 1.06
N ALA A 37 -8.57 5.59 1.98
CA ALA A 37 -9.13 4.53 2.82
C ALA A 37 -10.31 5.05 3.65
N ALA A 38 -10.17 6.24 4.26
CA ALA A 38 -11.23 6.88 5.02
C ALA A 38 -12.46 7.19 4.14
N SER A 39 -12.26 7.57 2.87
CA SER A 39 -13.35 7.77 1.90
C SER A 39 -14.12 6.49 1.54
N ARG A 40 -13.58 5.32 1.93
CA ARG A 40 -14.15 3.98 1.74
C ARG A 40 -14.53 3.32 3.07
N ASP A 41 -14.72 4.11 4.13
CA ASP A 41 -15.08 3.67 5.48
C ASP A 41 -14.02 2.82 6.22
N TYR A 42 -12.75 2.88 5.78
CA TYR A 42 -11.61 2.29 6.49
C TYR A 42 -10.82 3.37 7.24
N PHE A 43 -10.93 3.38 8.57
CA PHE A 43 -10.34 4.42 9.39
C PHE A 43 -9.08 3.94 10.12
N PHE A 44 -7.94 4.53 9.79
CA PHE A 44 -6.68 4.35 10.49
C PHE A 44 -5.83 5.63 10.41
N SER A 45 -4.88 5.80 11.33
CA SER A 45 -4.00 6.97 11.32
C SER A 45 -2.83 6.78 10.37
N ILE A 46 -2.24 7.90 9.92
CA ILE A 46 -0.98 7.88 9.15
C ILE A 46 0.14 7.17 9.91
N ALA A 47 0.22 7.32 11.23
CA ALA A 47 1.21 6.63 12.05
C ALA A 47 1.02 5.10 12.02
N ALA A 48 -0.22 4.63 12.10
CA ALA A 48 -0.53 3.20 12.02
C ALA A 48 -0.21 2.63 10.63
N TRP A 49 -0.52 3.38 9.57
CA TRP A 49 -0.16 3.00 8.19
C TRP A 49 1.35 2.90 7.99
N LEU A 50 2.11 3.91 8.42
CA LEU A 50 3.57 3.90 8.29
C LEU A 50 4.21 2.75 9.08
N GLN A 51 3.72 2.47 10.28
CA GLN A 51 4.16 1.33 11.09
C GLN A 51 3.84 -0.01 10.41
N TYR A 52 2.69 -0.12 9.76
CA TYR A 52 2.30 -1.31 9.00
C TYR A 52 3.25 -1.54 7.81
N VAL A 53 3.52 -0.49 7.04
CA VAL A 53 4.48 -0.52 5.91
C VAL A 53 5.89 -0.91 6.40
N GLU A 54 6.35 -0.31 7.50
CA GLU A 54 7.66 -0.62 8.09
C GLU A 54 7.73 -2.09 8.53
N SER A 55 6.67 -2.59 9.17
CA SER A 55 6.59 -3.98 9.64
C SER A 55 6.59 -4.99 8.47
N ASP A 56 5.92 -4.69 7.36
CA ASP A 56 5.98 -5.49 6.13
C ASP A 56 7.39 -5.47 5.52
N SER A 57 8.03 -4.29 5.51
CA SER A 57 9.37 -4.10 4.96
C SER A 57 10.48 -4.75 5.78
N ALA A 58 10.27 -4.97 7.08
CA ALA A 58 11.25 -5.62 7.96
C ALA A 58 11.55 -7.08 7.57
N CYS A 59 10.72 -7.68 6.71
CA CYS A 59 10.95 -8.99 6.12
C CYS A 59 11.72 -8.95 4.78
N LEU A 60 12.02 -7.75 4.25
CA LEU A 60 12.74 -7.56 2.98
C LEU A 60 14.25 -7.48 3.20
N SER A 61 15.02 -8.00 2.25
CA SER A 61 16.46 -7.83 2.21
C SER A 61 16.83 -6.37 1.88
N GLU A 62 18.02 -5.94 2.29
CA GLU A 62 18.54 -4.58 2.06
C GLU A 62 18.55 -4.20 0.56
N SER A 63 18.74 -5.18 -0.33
CA SER A 63 18.65 -5.01 -1.79
C SER A 63 17.24 -4.72 -2.30
N GLU A 64 16.21 -5.28 -1.68
CA GLU A 64 14.80 -5.06 -2.07
C GLU A 64 14.32 -3.68 -1.64
N VAL A 65 14.77 -3.21 -0.46
CA VAL A 65 14.49 -1.86 0.03
C VAL A 65 15.11 -0.80 -0.89
N LEU A 66 16.35 -1.00 -1.34
CA LEU A 66 17.03 -0.09 -2.27
C LEU A 66 16.36 -0.06 -3.66
N GLY A 67 15.87 -1.20 -4.15
CA GLY A 67 15.14 -1.27 -5.42
C GLY A 67 13.79 -0.53 -5.38
N MET A 68 13.12 -0.54 -4.23
CA MET A 68 11.85 0.17 -4.02
C MET A 68 12.06 1.69 -3.90
N GLN A 69 13.16 2.14 -3.30
CA GLN A 69 13.50 3.56 -3.17
C GLN A 69 13.96 4.22 -4.48
N ALA A 70 14.36 3.42 -5.47
CA ALA A 70 14.87 3.92 -6.75
C ALA A 70 13.79 4.48 -7.70
N ILE A 71 12.50 4.28 -7.39
CA ILE A 71 11.40 4.68 -8.27
C ILE A 71 10.65 5.87 -7.67
N ALA A 72 10.57 6.95 -8.44
CA ALA A 72 9.96 8.19 -8.01
C ALA A 72 8.46 8.01 -7.66
N ASN A 73 8.01 8.74 -6.64
CA ASN A 73 6.62 8.76 -6.17
C ASN A 73 5.62 9.31 -7.21
N ASP A 74 6.12 9.77 -8.37
CA ASP A 74 5.29 10.25 -9.48
C ASP A 74 4.67 9.10 -10.29
N HIS A 75 5.26 7.90 -10.26
CA HIS A 75 4.77 6.74 -10.99
C HIS A 75 3.52 6.13 -10.34
N TRP A 76 2.51 5.77 -11.14
CA TRP A 76 1.22 5.23 -10.65
C TRP A 76 1.36 3.95 -9.81
N SER A 77 2.45 3.19 -10.01
CA SER A 77 2.72 1.95 -9.27
C SER A 77 3.36 2.19 -7.90
N TRP A 78 3.71 3.44 -7.52
CA TRP A 78 4.40 3.71 -6.25
C TRP A 78 3.62 3.16 -5.05
N ALA A 79 2.31 3.43 -4.98
CA ALA A 79 1.46 2.98 -3.87
C ALA A 79 1.40 1.45 -3.79
N PHE A 80 1.32 0.77 -4.94
CA PHE A 80 1.32 -0.70 -5.01
C PHE A 80 2.63 -1.32 -4.53
N ARG A 81 3.73 -0.56 -4.52
CA ARG A 81 5.02 -1.08 -4.04
C ARG A 81 5.15 -1.07 -2.52
N LYS A 82 4.27 -0.35 -1.80
CA LYS A 82 4.44 -0.09 -0.35
C LYS A 82 4.44 -1.37 0.49
N ILE A 83 3.61 -2.34 0.15
CA ILE A 83 3.45 -3.58 0.93
C ILE A 83 3.42 -4.82 0.04
N ALA A 84 3.83 -5.97 0.58
CA ALA A 84 3.96 -7.22 -0.19
C ALA A 84 2.65 -7.65 -0.86
N PRO A 85 1.47 -7.56 -0.20
CA PRO A 85 0.21 -7.97 -0.81
C PRO A 85 -0.14 -7.17 -2.07
N TRP A 86 0.21 -5.88 -2.13
CA TRP A 86 -0.04 -5.05 -3.30
C TRP A 86 1.04 -5.18 -4.37
N ARG A 87 2.29 -5.45 -3.97
CA ARG A 87 3.38 -5.75 -4.92
C ARG A 87 3.03 -6.92 -5.82
N ALA A 88 2.33 -7.93 -5.29
CA ALA A 88 1.85 -9.09 -6.04
C ALA A 88 0.84 -8.75 -7.16
N LEU A 89 0.26 -7.54 -7.16
CA LEU A 89 -0.66 -7.06 -8.19
C LEU A 89 0.07 -6.42 -9.39
N LEU A 90 1.36 -6.12 -9.26
CA LEU A 90 2.16 -5.57 -10.35
C LEU A 90 2.53 -6.68 -11.33
N MET A 91 2.28 -6.45 -12.62
CA MET A 91 2.80 -7.31 -13.68
C MET A 91 4.27 -6.97 -13.96
N ASP A 92 5.03 -7.94 -14.49
CA ASP A 92 6.42 -7.74 -14.88
C ASP A 92 6.56 -6.51 -15.80
N GLY A 93 7.37 -5.53 -15.37
CA GLY A 93 7.66 -4.30 -16.11
C GLY A 93 6.87 -3.03 -15.72
N ALA A 94 6.08 -3.07 -14.63
CA ALA A 94 5.39 -1.90 -14.05
C ALA A 94 6.21 -1.07 -13.05
#